data_AF-A0A1Q2ZTL4-F1
#
_entry.id   AF-A0A1Q2ZTL4-F1
#
_cell.length_a   1.000
_cell.length_b   1.000
_cell.length_c   1.000
_cell.angle_alpha   90.00
_cell.angle_beta   90.00
_cell.angle_gamma   90.00
#
_symmetry.space_group_name_H-M   'P 1'
#
loop_
_entity.id
_entity.type
_entity.pdbx_description
1 polymer ?
#
loop_
_entity_poly.entity_id
_entity_poly.type
_entity_poly.pdbx_seq_one_letter_code
_entity_poly.pdbx_strand_id
1 'polypeptide(L)'
;MNYNELCYAGGKFEYHSLLEYLDEEIELIAKEFQTSLKYSEPLYRKVTKLILILCPEEKMRMIFDKSCYTRLQLEGLMNKEMLKYVELDFNVNPKVVAKALVKSTADHPNVFCYKVFLLLANKGILAYLANFDGDYLKGFIDFRWCLQFIYYIKRLDPLEGEIKNFLEDCERMFAILCAKCLMKEIEEKGDKQITSQLEILRLDEGSILQSLLFTVIDCTDPSMMTTGNYLDRYILSMFFESLGEIERFIAIFKGSLAEYECMPNVNDLALRVQREHLNDTIRRYILSMTTKLNGDPAIIRCIHKILECLVLYGGVHMGIIQFFYSLKKYYLGVLSAASELPFDSKLTKECVTLLDKICQEWDNVKTKSNSRLIQSPQILLKSMFGEFVIVDEVFDENRPLEHHHDLSIMLSSMKLKVKHKWLGEAHTFKEYSNSMWKIGMEWVVFWKDCYIDNHEELPLEMIQIFNGI
;
A
#
# COMPACT_ATOMS: atom_id res chain seq x y z
N MET A 1 -9.83 27.31 -15.30
CA MET A 1 -8.90 27.01 -16.42
C MET A 1 -9.32 25.67 -17.01
N ASN A 2 -9.27 25.46 -18.32
CA ASN A 2 -9.78 24.20 -18.92
C ASN A 2 -8.71 23.10 -18.77
N TYR A 3 -9.07 21.90 -18.29
CA TYR A 3 -8.13 20.79 -18.05
C TYR A 3 -7.27 20.45 -19.29
N ASN A 4 -7.84 20.64 -20.48
CA ASN A 4 -7.13 20.45 -21.75
C ASN A 4 -6.03 21.49 -22.03
N GLU A 5 -6.01 22.65 -21.37
CA GLU A 5 -4.94 23.66 -21.56
C GLU A 5 -3.72 23.36 -20.67
N LEU A 6 -3.89 22.64 -19.56
CA LEU A 6 -2.80 22.18 -18.67
C LEU A 6 -2.07 20.94 -19.25
N CYS A 7 -2.74 20.13 -20.07
CA CYS A 7 -2.20 18.89 -20.63
C CYS A 7 -1.24 19.08 -21.83
N TYR A 8 -1.17 20.26 -22.44
CA TYR A 8 -0.43 20.49 -23.70
C TYR A 8 0.77 21.44 -23.62
N ALA A 9 1.06 22.00 -22.44
CA ALA A 9 2.31 22.74 -22.25
C ALA A 9 3.43 21.72 -22.00
N GLY A 10 4.32 21.52 -22.98
CA GLY A 10 5.53 20.70 -22.89
C GLY A 10 6.59 21.21 -21.89
N GLY A 11 6.16 21.78 -20.76
CA GLY A 11 7.01 22.07 -19.60
C GLY A 11 6.97 20.91 -18.61
N LYS A 12 8.07 20.68 -17.89
CA LYS A 12 8.12 19.72 -16.76
C LYS A 12 7.11 20.16 -15.70
N PHE A 13 5.93 19.55 -15.68
CA PHE A 13 4.91 19.85 -14.67
C PHE A 13 5.33 19.32 -13.30
N GLU A 14 5.20 20.16 -12.28
CA GLU A 14 5.69 19.91 -10.93
C GLU A 14 4.57 19.47 -10.00
N TYR A 15 4.92 18.76 -8.92
CA TYR A 15 3.98 18.33 -7.89
C TYR A 15 3.20 19.51 -7.28
N HIS A 16 3.82 20.69 -7.18
CA HIS A 16 3.17 21.90 -6.68
C HIS A 16 1.95 22.30 -7.52
N SER A 17 2.07 22.26 -8.86
CA SER A 17 0.97 22.61 -9.76
C SER A 17 -0.20 21.63 -9.67
N LEU A 18 0.05 20.35 -9.36
CA LEU A 18 -1.02 19.39 -9.06
C LEU A 18 -1.75 19.78 -7.77
N LEU A 19 -1.02 20.18 -6.73
CA LEU A 19 -1.64 20.58 -5.46
C LEU A 19 -2.51 21.82 -5.62
N GLU A 20 -2.07 22.81 -6.41
CA GLU A 20 -2.88 24.00 -6.74
C GLU A 20 -4.16 23.61 -7.48
N TYR A 21 -4.06 22.72 -8.47
CA TYR A 21 -5.24 22.21 -9.19
C TYR A 21 -6.24 21.52 -8.23
N LEU A 22 -5.75 20.70 -7.30
CA LEU A 22 -6.59 20.03 -6.31
C LEU A 22 -7.23 21.04 -5.34
N ASP A 23 -6.50 22.07 -4.91
CA ASP A 23 -7.06 23.16 -4.09
C ASP A 23 -8.21 23.86 -4.81
N GLU A 24 -8.05 24.22 -6.08
CA GLU A 24 -9.09 24.85 -6.90
C GLU A 24 -10.34 23.96 -7.01
N GLU A 25 -10.17 22.66 -7.30
CA GLU A 25 -11.29 21.72 -7.39
C GLU A 25 -12.04 21.59 -6.06
N ILE A 26 -11.32 21.49 -4.94
CA ILE A 26 -11.92 21.38 -3.60
C ILE A 26 -12.64 22.69 -3.22
N GLU A 27 -12.08 23.85 -3.54
CA GLU A 27 -12.75 25.14 -3.35
C GLU A 27 -14.05 25.25 -4.15
N LEU A 28 -14.04 24.80 -5.41
CA LEU A 28 -15.23 24.80 -6.26
C LEU A 28 -16.32 23.89 -5.67
N ILE A 29 -15.96 22.69 -5.23
CA ILE A 29 -16.88 21.77 -4.55
C ILE A 29 -17.46 22.43 -3.29
N ALA A 30 -16.61 23.07 -2.47
CA ALA A 30 -17.06 23.74 -1.26
C ALA A 30 -18.07 24.87 -1.55
N LYS A 31 -17.81 25.70 -2.57
CA LYS A 31 -18.71 26.79 -3.01
C LYS A 31 -20.02 26.25 -3.59
N GLU A 32 -19.97 25.16 -4.36
CA GLU A 32 -21.16 24.49 -4.89
C GLU A 32 -22.03 23.93 -3.76
N PHE A 33 -21.44 23.32 -2.73
CA PHE A 33 -22.20 22.89 -1.56
C PHE A 33 -22.87 24.08 -0.88
N GLN A 34 -22.16 25.18 -0.62
CA GLN A 34 -22.73 26.37 0.04
C GLN A 34 -24.04 26.88 -0.57
N THR A 35 -24.22 26.73 -1.88
CA THR A 35 -25.41 27.17 -2.60
C THR A 35 -26.41 26.04 -2.89
N SER A 36 -26.03 24.78 -2.68
CA SER A 36 -26.85 23.60 -2.99
C SER A 36 -27.94 23.33 -1.95
N LEU A 37 -29.21 23.42 -2.39
CA LEU A 37 -30.38 23.07 -1.57
C LEU A 37 -30.85 21.62 -1.75
N LYS A 38 -30.33 20.91 -2.76
CA LYS A 38 -30.74 19.56 -3.16
C LYS A 38 -29.53 18.74 -3.59
N TYR A 39 -29.68 17.42 -3.59
CA TYR A 39 -28.69 16.50 -4.14
C TYR A 39 -28.44 16.80 -5.63
N SER A 40 -27.16 16.75 -6.04
CA SER A 40 -26.70 17.03 -7.40
C SER A 40 -25.70 15.94 -7.82
N GLU A 41 -26.12 15.03 -8.69
CA GLU A 41 -25.26 13.94 -9.15
C GLU A 41 -23.87 14.41 -9.65
N PRO A 42 -23.74 15.47 -10.47
CA PRO A 42 -22.43 15.98 -10.87
C PRO A 42 -21.52 16.38 -9.70
N LEU A 43 -22.08 17.01 -8.66
CA LEU A 43 -21.32 17.42 -7.48
C LEU A 43 -20.80 16.20 -6.70
N TYR A 44 -21.63 15.18 -6.51
CA TYR A 44 -21.22 13.93 -5.86
C TYR A 44 -20.24 13.12 -6.69
N ARG A 45 -20.31 13.18 -8.03
CA ARG A 45 -19.29 12.61 -8.92
C ARG A 45 -17.93 13.27 -8.70
N LYS A 46 -17.87 14.60 -8.56
CA LYS A 46 -16.62 15.31 -8.26
C LYS A 46 -16.03 14.88 -6.91
N VAL A 47 -16.85 14.82 -5.85
CA VAL A 47 -16.41 14.35 -4.52
C VAL A 47 -15.91 12.91 -4.57
N THR A 48 -16.66 12.02 -5.22
CA THR A 48 -16.27 10.62 -5.38
C THR A 48 -14.97 10.50 -6.16
N LYS A 49 -14.79 11.30 -7.22
CA LYS A 49 -13.55 11.33 -8.00
C LYS A 49 -12.34 11.70 -7.13
N LEU A 50 -12.45 12.70 -6.25
CA LEU A 50 -11.36 13.06 -5.32
C LEU A 50 -10.95 11.90 -4.40
N ILE A 51 -11.92 11.10 -3.94
CA ILE A 51 -11.66 9.90 -3.14
C ILE A 51 -10.97 8.82 -4.00
N LEU A 52 -11.48 8.58 -5.22
CA LEU A 52 -10.95 7.55 -6.12
C LEU A 52 -9.54 7.87 -6.62
N ILE A 53 -9.16 9.14 -6.78
CA ILE A 53 -7.77 9.52 -7.14
C ILE A 53 -6.83 9.57 -5.93
N LEU A 54 -7.30 9.21 -4.73
CA LEU A 54 -6.54 9.29 -3.48
C LEU A 54 -5.95 10.69 -3.26
N CYS A 55 -6.81 11.72 -3.33
CA CYS A 55 -6.42 13.10 -3.02
C CYS A 55 -5.75 13.18 -1.63
N PRO A 56 -4.66 13.96 -1.45
CA PRO A 56 -3.98 14.06 -0.16
C PRO A 56 -4.93 14.47 0.97
N GLU A 57 -4.87 13.77 2.10
CA GLU A 57 -5.82 13.95 3.20
C GLU A 57 -5.79 15.37 3.77
N GLU A 58 -4.62 16.02 3.77
CA GLU A 58 -4.46 17.41 4.22
C GLU A 58 -5.33 18.38 3.41
N LYS A 59 -5.47 18.11 2.10
CA LYS A 59 -6.30 18.90 1.19
C LYS A 59 -7.79 18.65 1.42
N MET A 60 -8.15 17.39 1.68
CA MET A 60 -9.54 16.98 1.91
C MET A 60 -10.13 17.55 3.21
N ARG A 61 -9.30 17.98 4.18
CA ARG A 61 -9.75 18.64 5.43
C ARG A 61 -10.71 19.79 5.19
N MET A 62 -10.52 20.58 4.12
CA MET A 62 -11.39 21.73 3.84
C MET A 62 -12.86 21.34 3.61
N ILE A 63 -13.13 20.12 3.14
CA ILE A 63 -14.50 19.66 2.86
C ILE A 63 -14.99 18.54 3.80
N PHE A 64 -14.09 17.81 4.47
CA PHE A 64 -14.42 16.63 5.27
C PHE A 64 -14.15 16.76 6.77
N ASP A 65 -13.55 17.86 7.24
CA ASP A 65 -13.41 18.06 8.68
C ASP A 65 -14.79 18.10 9.38
N LYS A 66 -14.89 17.54 10.59
CA LYS A 66 -16.17 17.36 11.31
C LYS A 66 -16.88 18.69 11.60
N SER A 67 -16.11 19.76 11.77
CA SER A 67 -16.61 21.12 11.98
C SER A 67 -16.96 21.86 10.68
N CYS A 68 -16.68 21.28 9.51
CA CYS A 68 -16.91 21.96 8.24
C CYS A 68 -18.38 21.92 7.82
N TYR A 69 -18.92 23.09 7.45
CA TYR A 69 -20.26 23.22 6.90
C TYR A 69 -20.48 22.34 5.66
N THR A 70 -19.47 22.25 4.78
CA THR A 70 -19.53 21.43 3.57
C THR A 70 -19.79 19.96 3.88
N ARG A 71 -19.13 19.39 4.90
CA ARG A 71 -19.38 18.02 5.34
C ARG A 71 -20.80 17.83 5.86
N LEU A 72 -21.26 18.72 6.75
CA LEU A 72 -22.61 18.65 7.30
C LEU A 72 -23.67 18.70 6.20
N GLN A 73 -23.45 19.54 5.19
CA GLN A 73 -24.36 19.67 4.07
C GLN A 73 -24.30 18.48 3.10
N LEU A 74 -23.10 17.96 2.82
CA LEU A 74 -22.88 16.72 2.10
C LEU A 74 -23.67 15.59 2.77
N GLU A 75 -23.39 15.25 4.02
CA GLU A 75 -24.08 14.18 4.76
C GLU A 75 -25.60 14.40 4.82
N GLY A 76 -26.03 15.65 5.04
CA GLY A 76 -27.46 16.01 5.10
C GLY A 76 -28.19 15.81 3.77
N LEU A 77 -27.57 16.16 2.65
CA LEU A 77 -28.14 15.98 1.31
C LEU A 77 -28.12 14.51 0.87
N MET A 78 -27.05 13.76 1.19
CA MET A 78 -26.97 12.31 0.97
C MET A 78 -28.11 11.58 1.67
N ASN A 79 -28.28 11.82 2.98
CA ASN A 79 -29.31 11.16 3.77
C ASN A 79 -30.72 11.46 3.26
N LYS A 80 -30.99 12.73 2.89
CA LYS A 80 -32.28 13.11 2.29
C LYS A 80 -32.54 12.43 0.96
N GLU A 81 -31.51 12.26 0.13
CA GLU A 81 -31.66 11.59 -1.17
C GLU A 81 -31.89 10.09 -1.01
N MET A 82 -31.13 9.44 -0.14
CA MET A 82 -31.24 8.00 0.14
C MET A 82 -32.61 7.61 0.70
N LEU A 83 -33.23 8.46 1.53
CA LEU A 83 -34.58 8.21 2.08
C LEU A 83 -35.68 8.12 1.01
N LYS A 84 -35.43 8.56 -0.23
CA LYS A 84 -36.39 8.43 -1.33
C LYS A 84 -36.47 7.00 -1.90
N TYR A 85 -35.47 6.16 -1.62
CA TYR A 85 -35.29 4.84 -2.24
C TYR A 85 -35.20 3.76 -1.17
N VAL A 86 -36.34 3.21 -0.77
CA VAL A 86 -36.47 2.21 0.31
C VAL A 86 -35.66 0.93 0.01
N GLU A 87 -35.49 0.61 -1.27
CA GLU A 87 -34.71 -0.53 -1.74
C GLU A 87 -33.19 -0.38 -1.53
N LEU A 88 -32.69 0.83 -1.23
CA LEU A 88 -31.27 1.13 -1.01
C LEU A 88 -30.92 1.23 0.49
N ASP A 89 -31.29 0.23 1.28
CA ASP A 89 -30.99 0.19 2.72
C ASP A 89 -29.56 -0.33 2.99
N PHE A 90 -28.73 0.53 3.60
CA PHE A 90 -27.35 0.21 3.97
C PHE A 90 -27.21 -0.82 5.09
N ASN A 91 -28.26 -1.06 5.88
CA ASN A 91 -28.26 -2.04 6.97
C ASN A 91 -28.56 -3.47 6.47
N VAL A 92 -29.02 -3.59 5.23
CA VAL A 92 -29.36 -4.87 4.62
C VAL A 92 -28.12 -5.50 3.97
N ASN A 93 -28.13 -6.84 3.90
CA ASN A 93 -27.08 -7.59 3.21
C ASN A 93 -26.93 -7.13 1.75
N PRO A 94 -25.69 -6.90 1.25
CA PRO A 94 -25.46 -6.34 -0.09
C PRO A 94 -26.06 -7.21 -1.21
N LYS A 95 -26.14 -8.54 -1.03
CA LYS A 95 -26.79 -9.46 -1.98
C LYS A 95 -28.28 -9.18 -2.15
N VAL A 96 -28.96 -8.86 -1.05
CA VAL A 96 -30.40 -8.59 -1.04
C VAL A 96 -30.66 -7.25 -1.71
N VAL A 97 -29.86 -6.23 -1.40
CA VAL A 97 -29.93 -4.91 -2.05
C VAL A 97 -29.70 -5.03 -3.55
N ALA A 98 -28.66 -5.76 -3.99
CA ALA A 98 -28.38 -5.97 -5.41
C ALA A 98 -29.56 -6.63 -6.14
N LYS A 99 -30.16 -7.69 -5.55
CA LYS A 99 -31.34 -8.36 -6.13
C LYS A 99 -32.56 -7.44 -6.18
N ALA A 100 -32.81 -6.67 -5.13
CA ALA A 100 -33.93 -5.74 -5.07
C ALA A 100 -33.77 -4.64 -6.13
N LEU A 101 -32.56 -4.11 -6.28
CA LEU A 101 -32.23 -3.09 -7.26
C LEU A 101 -32.50 -3.59 -8.69
N VAL A 102 -31.86 -4.70 -9.10
CA VAL A 102 -32.04 -5.30 -10.42
C VAL A 102 -33.52 -5.57 -10.73
N LYS A 103 -34.28 -6.10 -9.75
CA LYS A 103 -35.71 -6.35 -9.92
C LYS A 103 -36.51 -5.06 -10.08
N SER A 104 -36.19 -4.01 -9.33
CA SER A 104 -36.93 -2.74 -9.31
C SER A 104 -36.67 -1.86 -10.55
N THR A 105 -35.59 -2.12 -11.28
CA THR A 105 -35.17 -1.31 -12.44
C THR A 105 -34.98 -2.13 -13.71
N ALA A 106 -35.57 -3.33 -13.79
CA ALA A 106 -35.39 -4.26 -14.91
C ALA A 106 -35.66 -3.62 -16.28
N ASP A 107 -36.65 -2.72 -16.36
CA ASP A 107 -37.05 -2.05 -17.59
C ASP A 107 -36.46 -0.63 -17.75
N HIS A 108 -35.59 -0.20 -16.83
CA HIS A 108 -35.09 1.18 -16.76
C HIS A 108 -33.57 1.25 -16.53
N PRO A 109 -32.75 0.99 -17.56
CA PRO A 109 -31.28 0.96 -17.44
C PRO A 109 -30.67 2.24 -16.88
N ASN A 110 -31.17 3.42 -17.28
CA ASN A 110 -30.67 4.70 -16.76
C ASN A 110 -30.95 4.88 -15.27
N VAL A 111 -32.11 4.40 -14.79
CA VAL A 111 -32.49 4.45 -13.37
C VAL A 111 -31.64 3.46 -12.58
N PHE A 112 -31.34 2.29 -13.15
CA PHE A 112 -30.41 1.33 -12.57
C PHE A 112 -29.03 1.96 -12.40
N CYS A 113 -28.43 2.51 -13.45
CA CYS A 113 -27.11 3.16 -13.41
C CYS A 113 -27.05 4.29 -12.38
N TYR A 114 -28.09 5.14 -12.34
CA TYR A 114 -28.19 6.20 -11.34
C TYR A 114 -28.21 5.67 -9.90
N LYS A 115 -29.04 4.65 -9.62
CA LYS A 115 -29.15 4.07 -8.27
C LYS A 115 -27.89 3.33 -7.84
N VAL A 116 -27.21 2.64 -8.76
CA VAL A 116 -25.89 2.03 -8.51
C VAL A 116 -24.87 3.10 -8.14
N PHE A 117 -24.80 4.18 -8.95
CA PHE A 117 -23.93 5.32 -8.65
C PHE A 117 -24.26 5.93 -7.30
N LEU A 118 -25.54 6.24 -7.04
CA LEU A 118 -26.01 6.86 -5.80
C LEU A 118 -25.61 6.03 -4.58
N LEU A 119 -25.83 4.72 -4.63
CA LEU A 119 -25.50 3.81 -3.53
C LEU A 119 -23.98 3.73 -3.28
N LEU A 120 -23.19 3.55 -4.33
CA LEU A 120 -21.72 3.42 -4.20
C LEU A 120 -21.05 4.73 -3.82
N ALA A 121 -21.47 5.85 -4.41
CA ALA A 121 -20.99 7.17 -4.03
C ALA A 121 -21.33 7.45 -2.56
N ASN A 122 -22.58 7.22 -2.15
CA ASN A 122 -22.98 7.51 -0.77
C ASN A 122 -22.26 6.64 0.25
N LYS A 123 -22.27 5.33 0.07
CA LYS A 123 -21.65 4.42 1.04
C LYS A 123 -20.13 4.49 0.99
N GLY A 124 -19.53 4.71 -0.18
CA GLY A 124 -18.10 4.95 -0.34
C GLY A 124 -17.63 6.23 0.34
N ILE A 125 -18.38 7.34 0.20
CA ILE A 125 -18.09 8.60 0.91
C ILE A 125 -18.21 8.40 2.41
N LEU A 126 -19.26 7.74 2.91
CA LEU A 126 -19.43 7.48 4.35
C LEU A 126 -18.30 6.58 4.91
N ALA A 127 -17.88 5.55 4.15
CA ALA A 127 -16.75 4.71 4.52
C ALA A 127 -15.44 5.50 4.57
N TYR A 128 -15.22 6.38 3.60
CA TYR A 128 -14.06 7.26 3.58
C TYR A 128 -14.06 8.23 4.75
N LEU A 129 -15.21 8.83 5.09
CA LEU A 129 -15.33 9.72 6.26
C LEU A 129 -15.05 8.97 7.57
N ALA A 130 -15.50 7.72 7.70
CA ALA A 130 -15.17 6.89 8.86
C ALA A 130 -13.65 6.68 8.97
N ASN A 131 -12.97 6.32 7.88
CA ASN A 131 -11.51 6.23 7.84
C ASN A 131 -10.83 7.56 8.18
N PHE A 132 -11.30 8.67 7.60
CA PHE A 132 -10.77 10.02 7.84
C PHE A 132 -10.90 10.45 9.30
N ASP A 133 -11.96 9.99 9.98
CA ASP A 133 -12.24 10.30 11.38
C ASP A 133 -11.51 9.39 12.38
N GLY A 134 -10.74 8.41 11.90
CA GLY A 134 -10.08 7.38 12.72
C GLY A 134 -10.97 6.21 13.13
N ASP A 135 -12.19 6.08 12.59
CA ASP A 135 -13.05 4.89 12.77
C ASP A 135 -12.74 3.86 11.68
N TYR A 136 -11.52 3.31 11.75
CA TYR A 136 -10.98 2.42 10.72
C TYR A 136 -11.76 1.12 10.57
N LEU A 137 -12.21 0.52 11.67
CA LEU A 137 -13.07 -0.67 11.63
C LEU A 137 -14.37 -0.43 10.85
N LYS A 138 -15.04 0.69 11.09
CA LYS A 138 -16.26 1.03 10.35
C LYS A 138 -15.95 1.28 8.88
N GLY A 139 -14.89 2.02 8.57
CA GLY A 139 -14.43 2.22 7.19
C GLY A 139 -14.18 0.89 6.47
N PHE A 140 -13.49 -0.05 7.12
CA PHE A 140 -13.26 -1.40 6.59
C PHE A 140 -14.58 -2.15 6.31
N ILE A 141 -15.51 -2.16 7.26
CA ILE A 141 -16.81 -2.84 7.12
C ILE A 141 -17.61 -2.26 5.95
N ASP A 142 -17.67 -0.93 5.83
CA ASP A 142 -18.45 -0.25 4.82
C ASP A 142 -17.82 -0.38 3.42
N PHE A 143 -16.50 -0.26 3.27
CA PHE A 143 -15.84 -0.54 1.99
C PHE A 143 -16.01 -1.99 1.57
N ARG A 144 -15.87 -2.95 2.50
CA ARG A 144 -16.13 -4.37 2.23
C ARG A 144 -17.57 -4.60 1.76
N TRP A 145 -18.54 -3.91 2.36
CA TRP A 145 -19.93 -3.97 1.92
C TRP A 145 -20.08 -3.48 0.48
N CYS A 146 -19.42 -2.36 0.11
CA CYS A 146 -19.43 -1.85 -1.27
C CYS A 146 -18.85 -2.87 -2.25
N LEU A 147 -17.70 -3.49 -1.93
CA LEU A 147 -17.07 -4.51 -2.78
C LEU A 147 -17.98 -5.74 -2.98
N GLN A 148 -18.62 -6.21 -1.91
CA GLN A 148 -19.59 -7.30 -1.99
C GLN A 148 -20.79 -6.93 -2.86
N PHE A 149 -21.28 -5.69 -2.76
CA PHE A 149 -22.36 -5.20 -3.61
C PHE A 149 -21.96 -5.18 -5.09
N ILE A 150 -20.77 -4.64 -5.42
CA ILE A 150 -20.24 -4.61 -6.80
C ILE A 150 -20.15 -6.03 -7.36
N TYR A 151 -19.60 -6.98 -6.60
CA TYR A 151 -19.53 -8.38 -6.98
C TYR A 151 -20.89 -8.97 -7.36
N TYR A 152 -21.93 -8.70 -6.56
CA TYR A 152 -23.27 -9.22 -6.86
C TYR A 152 -23.90 -8.52 -8.07
N ILE A 153 -23.69 -7.22 -8.24
CA ILE A 153 -24.21 -6.47 -9.39
C ILE A 153 -23.60 -6.98 -10.70
N LYS A 154 -22.26 -7.11 -10.78
CA LYS A 154 -21.56 -7.61 -11.98
C LYS A 154 -21.97 -9.04 -12.37
N ARG A 155 -22.46 -9.85 -11.42
CA ARG A 155 -22.94 -11.21 -11.67
C ARG A 155 -24.40 -11.29 -12.13
N LEU A 156 -25.21 -10.30 -11.77
CA LEU A 156 -26.65 -10.33 -12.03
C LEU A 156 -27.03 -9.69 -13.36
N ASP A 157 -26.17 -8.80 -13.89
CA ASP A 157 -26.42 -8.09 -15.14
C ASP A 157 -25.08 -7.83 -15.88
N PRO A 158 -24.93 -8.20 -17.16
CA PRO A 158 -23.75 -7.82 -17.94
C PRO A 158 -23.78 -6.31 -18.22
N LEU A 159 -22.99 -5.57 -17.44
CA LEU A 159 -22.91 -4.11 -17.54
C LEU A 159 -21.93 -3.68 -18.63
N GLU A 160 -22.35 -2.69 -19.42
CA GLU A 160 -21.56 -2.11 -20.52
C GLU A 160 -21.43 -0.59 -20.39
N GLY A 161 -20.45 0.00 -21.07
CA GLY A 161 -20.26 1.44 -21.12
C GLY A 161 -19.77 2.08 -19.81
N GLU A 162 -20.19 3.31 -19.55
CA GLU A 162 -19.66 4.14 -18.46
C GLU A 162 -19.86 3.54 -17.06
N ILE A 163 -20.96 2.80 -16.84
CA ILE A 163 -21.23 2.17 -15.55
C ILE A 163 -20.23 1.05 -15.25
N LYS A 164 -19.78 0.32 -16.27
CA LYS A 164 -18.76 -0.72 -16.11
C LYS A 164 -17.44 -0.10 -15.64
N ASN A 165 -16.98 0.94 -16.32
CA ASN A 165 -15.75 1.65 -15.97
C ASN A 165 -15.83 2.21 -14.55
N PHE A 166 -16.96 2.84 -14.19
CA PHE A 166 -17.19 3.35 -12.83
C PHE A 166 -17.12 2.24 -11.77
N LEU A 167 -17.70 1.06 -12.05
CA LEU A 167 -17.64 -0.07 -11.13
C LEU A 167 -16.23 -0.62 -10.98
N GLU A 168 -15.47 -0.74 -12.06
CA GLU A 168 -14.08 -1.20 -12.03
C GLU A 168 -13.18 -0.21 -11.25
N ASP A 169 -13.38 1.09 -11.44
CA ASP A 169 -12.69 2.13 -10.67
C ASP A 169 -13.04 2.07 -9.18
N CYS A 170 -14.33 1.92 -8.86
CA CYS A 170 -14.79 1.75 -7.48
C CYS A 170 -14.25 0.46 -6.86
N GLU A 171 -14.29 -0.66 -7.58
CA GLU A 171 -13.81 -1.96 -7.09
C GLU A 171 -12.32 -1.89 -6.76
N ARG A 172 -11.52 -1.31 -7.65
CA ARG A 172 -10.08 -1.14 -7.46
C ARG A 172 -9.76 -0.21 -6.29
N MET A 173 -10.36 0.98 -6.24
CA MET A 173 -10.02 1.97 -5.22
C MET A 173 -10.65 1.68 -3.86
N PHE A 174 -11.87 1.13 -3.81
CA PHE A 174 -12.46 0.69 -2.55
C PHE A 174 -11.73 -0.51 -1.98
N ALA A 175 -11.16 -1.41 -2.80
CA ALA A 175 -10.29 -2.48 -2.30
C ALA A 175 -9.01 -1.93 -1.65
N ILE A 176 -8.38 -0.91 -2.27
CA ILE A 176 -7.24 -0.19 -1.68
C ILE A 176 -7.63 0.48 -0.36
N LEU A 177 -8.73 1.25 -0.34
CA LEU A 177 -9.19 1.96 0.85
C LEU A 177 -9.62 1.00 1.97
N CYS A 178 -10.27 -0.12 1.62
CA CYS A 178 -10.60 -1.20 2.54
C CYS A 178 -9.34 -1.78 3.21
N ALA A 179 -8.30 -2.06 2.41
CA ALA A 179 -7.04 -2.57 2.93
C ALA A 179 -6.35 -1.53 3.84
N LYS A 180 -6.35 -0.24 3.46
CA LYS A 180 -5.82 0.84 4.30
C LYS A 180 -6.52 0.93 5.65
N CYS A 181 -7.85 0.83 5.68
CA CYS A 181 -8.63 0.80 6.92
C CYS A 181 -8.20 -0.38 7.80
N LEU A 182 -8.11 -1.60 7.23
CA LEU A 182 -7.70 -2.78 7.97
C LEU A 182 -6.29 -2.65 8.55
N MET A 183 -5.33 -2.18 7.75
CA MET A 183 -3.95 -1.98 8.19
C MET A 183 -3.87 -0.94 9.33
N LYS A 184 -4.61 0.17 9.24
CA LYS A 184 -4.65 1.20 10.28
C LYS A 184 -5.31 0.72 11.58
N GLU A 185 -6.41 -0.01 11.47
CA GLU A 185 -7.08 -0.64 12.61
C GLU A 185 -6.12 -1.58 13.38
N ILE A 186 -5.27 -2.30 12.64
CA ILE A 186 -4.25 -3.18 13.22
C ILE A 186 -3.15 -2.37 13.91
N GLU A 187 -2.63 -1.34 13.25
CA GLU A 187 -1.62 -0.45 13.82
C GLU A 187 -2.08 0.21 15.13
N GLU A 188 -3.33 0.67 15.21
CA GLU A 188 -3.86 1.32 16.42
C GLU A 188 -4.10 0.35 17.58
N LYS A 189 -4.52 -0.89 17.28
CA LYS A 189 -4.76 -1.90 18.32
C LYS A 189 -3.47 -2.54 18.83
N GLY A 190 -2.40 -2.51 18.05
CA GLY A 190 -1.12 -3.12 18.38
C GLY A 190 -1.23 -4.64 18.50
N ASP A 191 -0.45 -5.25 19.39
CA ASP A 191 -0.43 -6.72 19.61
C ASP A 191 -1.70 -7.27 20.28
N LYS A 192 -2.70 -6.42 20.56
CA LYS A 192 -3.99 -6.88 21.06
C LYS A 192 -4.76 -7.43 19.86
N GLN A 193 -4.99 -8.75 19.87
CA GLN A 193 -5.86 -9.44 18.92
C GLN A 193 -7.04 -8.57 18.53
N ILE A 194 -7.26 -8.42 17.22
CA ILE A 194 -8.40 -7.69 16.71
C ILE A 194 -9.65 -8.35 17.29
N THR A 195 -10.30 -7.61 18.19
CA THR A 195 -11.54 -7.90 18.89
C THR A 195 -12.45 -8.86 18.14
N SER A 196 -13.05 -9.78 18.90
CA SER A 196 -14.19 -10.70 18.67
C SER A 196 -15.15 -10.50 17.47
N GLN A 197 -15.20 -9.33 16.83
CA GLN A 197 -15.96 -9.07 15.60
C GLN A 197 -15.29 -9.64 14.32
N LEU A 198 -13.96 -9.72 14.24
CA LEU A 198 -13.29 -10.47 13.15
C LEU A 198 -13.31 -11.98 13.41
N GLU A 199 -13.34 -12.42 14.68
CA GLU A 199 -13.55 -13.84 15.03
C GLU A 199 -14.92 -14.35 14.55
N ILE A 200 -15.95 -13.50 14.54
CA ILE A 200 -17.26 -13.81 13.92
C ILE A 200 -17.13 -14.10 12.41
N LEU A 201 -16.11 -13.52 11.76
CA LEU A 201 -15.85 -13.66 10.33
C LEU A 201 -14.87 -14.81 10.00
N ARG A 202 -14.14 -15.38 10.97
CA ARG A 202 -13.17 -16.49 10.81
C ARG A 202 -12.16 -16.31 9.66
N LEU A 203 -11.74 -15.09 9.36
CA LEU A 203 -10.81 -14.82 8.27
C LEU A 203 -9.50 -14.26 8.84
N ASP A 204 -8.38 -14.90 8.49
CA ASP A 204 -7.02 -14.42 8.74
C ASP A 204 -6.78 -13.09 8.00
N GLU A 205 -6.22 -12.10 8.69
CA GLU A 205 -5.93 -10.76 8.18
C GLU A 205 -5.04 -10.81 6.93
N GLY A 206 -4.03 -11.69 6.91
CA GLY A 206 -3.17 -11.89 5.75
C GLY A 206 -3.96 -12.36 4.53
N SER A 207 -4.90 -13.29 4.72
CA SER A 207 -5.80 -13.78 3.66
C SER A 207 -6.79 -12.72 3.17
N ILE A 208 -7.30 -11.86 4.06
CA ILE A 208 -8.16 -10.74 3.67
C ILE A 208 -7.39 -9.76 2.79
N LEU A 209 -6.20 -9.33 3.23
CA LEU A 209 -5.34 -8.41 2.47
C LEU A 209 -4.95 -9.02 1.13
N GLN A 210 -4.61 -10.31 1.09
CA GLN A 210 -4.31 -10.99 -0.17
C GLN A 210 -5.52 -11.04 -1.11
N SER A 211 -6.72 -11.30 -0.60
CA SER A 211 -7.95 -11.27 -1.41
C SER A 211 -8.22 -9.88 -1.97
N LEU A 212 -8.03 -8.82 -1.18
CA LEU A 212 -8.20 -7.44 -1.63
C LEU A 212 -7.16 -7.08 -2.70
N LEU A 213 -5.90 -7.48 -2.51
CA LEU A 213 -4.84 -7.30 -3.49
C LEU A 213 -5.18 -7.97 -4.83
N PHE A 214 -5.67 -9.21 -4.80
CA PHE A 214 -6.12 -9.89 -6.02
C PHE A 214 -7.27 -9.14 -6.71
N THR A 215 -8.27 -8.66 -5.95
CA THR A 215 -9.34 -7.82 -6.51
C THR A 215 -8.81 -6.59 -7.21
N VAL A 216 -7.79 -5.92 -6.63
CA VAL A 216 -7.15 -4.76 -7.26
C VAL A 216 -6.48 -5.15 -8.57
N ILE A 217 -5.69 -6.22 -8.58
CA ILE A 217 -4.95 -6.68 -9.76
C ILE A 217 -5.90 -7.12 -10.88
N ASP A 218 -6.93 -7.91 -10.55
CA ASP A 218 -7.94 -8.40 -11.51
C ASP A 218 -8.74 -7.26 -12.16
N CYS A 219 -8.90 -6.14 -11.45
CA CYS A 219 -9.59 -4.94 -11.94
C CYS A 219 -8.63 -3.87 -12.51
N THR A 220 -7.38 -4.22 -12.78
CA THR A 220 -6.41 -3.30 -13.39
C THR A 220 -6.06 -3.76 -14.80
N ASP A 221 -6.56 -3.05 -15.80
CA ASP A 221 -6.19 -3.29 -17.20
C ASP A 221 -4.77 -2.75 -17.47
N PRO A 222 -3.91 -3.47 -18.23
CA PRO A 222 -2.56 -2.99 -18.56
C PRO A 222 -2.50 -1.60 -19.19
N SER A 223 -3.53 -1.17 -19.94
CA SER A 223 -3.62 0.18 -20.49
C SER A 223 -3.66 1.27 -19.42
N MET A 224 -4.17 0.95 -18.23
CA MET A 224 -4.21 1.87 -17.08
C MET A 224 -2.85 2.07 -16.42
N MET A 225 -1.85 1.24 -16.78
CA MET A 225 -0.46 1.39 -16.35
C MET A 225 0.33 2.33 -17.26
N THR A 226 -0.33 2.99 -18.22
CA THR A 226 0.27 4.02 -19.06
C THR A 226 -0.08 5.40 -18.52
N THR A 227 0.87 6.32 -18.55
CA THR A 227 0.64 7.70 -18.12
C THR A 227 0.34 8.58 -19.33
N GLY A 228 -0.90 9.03 -19.49
CA GLY A 228 -1.29 9.97 -20.53
C GLY A 228 -1.07 11.43 -20.12
N ASN A 229 -1.12 11.72 -18.82
CA ASN A 229 -0.93 13.05 -18.25
C ASN A 229 -0.35 12.99 -16.82
N TYR A 230 -0.13 14.16 -16.21
CA TYR A 230 0.46 14.29 -14.87
C TYR A 230 -0.44 13.78 -13.73
N LEU A 231 -1.76 13.89 -13.87
CA LEU A 231 -2.71 13.33 -12.91
C LEU A 231 -2.68 11.80 -12.96
N ASP A 232 -2.62 11.20 -14.15
CA ASP A 232 -2.46 9.75 -14.31
C ASP A 232 -1.17 9.28 -13.63
N ARG A 233 -0.08 10.03 -13.82
CA ARG A 233 1.21 9.77 -13.19
C ARG A 233 1.13 9.84 -11.66
N TYR A 234 0.45 10.84 -11.11
CA TYR A 234 0.19 10.91 -9.66
C TYR A 234 -0.63 9.71 -9.17
N ILE A 235 -1.77 9.41 -9.81
CA ILE A 235 -2.65 8.29 -9.45
C ILE A 235 -1.88 6.98 -9.49
N LEU A 236 -1.09 6.75 -10.54
CA LEU A 236 -0.29 5.54 -10.70
C LEU A 236 0.78 5.42 -9.61
N SER A 237 1.42 6.54 -9.23
CA SER A 237 2.38 6.54 -8.12
C SER A 237 1.73 6.16 -6.79
N MET A 238 0.54 6.69 -6.49
CA MET A 238 -0.24 6.40 -5.28
C MET A 238 -0.81 4.99 -5.28
N PHE A 239 -1.16 4.47 -6.45
CA PHE A 239 -1.58 3.10 -6.67
C PHE A 239 -0.46 2.13 -6.30
N PHE A 240 0.73 2.28 -6.90
CA PHE A 240 1.87 1.42 -6.57
C PHE A 240 2.29 1.51 -5.11
N GLU A 241 2.24 2.71 -4.52
CA GLU A 241 2.52 2.89 -3.10
C GLU A 241 1.55 2.08 -2.23
N SER A 242 0.26 2.14 -2.57
CA SER A 242 -0.78 1.41 -1.84
C SER A 242 -0.63 -0.10 -1.99
N LEU A 243 -0.25 -0.60 -3.17
CA LEU A 243 0.07 -2.02 -3.37
C LEU A 243 1.28 -2.46 -2.55
N GLY A 244 2.33 -1.62 -2.52
CA GLY A 244 3.53 -1.88 -1.72
C GLY A 244 3.21 -2.03 -0.24
N GLU A 245 2.36 -1.16 0.33
CA GLU A 245 1.93 -1.30 1.72
C GLU A 245 1.11 -2.58 1.97
N ILE A 246 0.21 -2.94 1.06
CA ILE A 246 -0.59 -4.17 1.21
C ILE A 246 0.33 -5.40 1.22
N GLU A 247 1.25 -5.49 0.25
CA GLU A 247 2.24 -6.57 0.17
C GLU A 247 3.13 -6.64 1.42
N ARG A 248 3.56 -5.48 1.94
CA ARG A 248 4.35 -5.40 3.17
C ARG A 248 3.63 -6.04 4.35
N PHE A 249 2.35 -5.71 4.56
CA PHE A 249 1.57 -6.31 5.64
C PHE A 249 1.35 -7.81 5.43
N ILE A 250 1.07 -8.25 4.18
CA ILE A 250 0.96 -9.68 3.86
C ILE A 250 2.27 -10.40 4.20
N ALA A 251 3.43 -9.82 3.86
CA ALA A 251 4.74 -10.39 4.16
C ALA A 251 4.94 -10.67 5.65
N ILE A 252 4.46 -9.75 6.50
CA ILE A 252 4.52 -9.87 7.96
C ILE A 252 3.54 -10.94 8.44
N PHE A 253 2.25 -10.88 8.05
CA PHE A 253 1.24 -11.84 8.53
C PHE A 253 1.52 -13.28 8.11
N LYS A 254 2.06 -13.48 6.91
CA LYS A 254 2.41 -14.80 6.40
C LYS A 254 3.84 -15.23 6.76
N GLY A 255 4.55 -14.41 7.52
CA GLY A 255 5.87 -14.76 8.03
C GLY A 255 5.83 -16.02 8.88
N SER A 256 6.96 -16.72 8.96
CA SER A 256 7.11 -17.94 9.75
C SER A 256 7.69 -17.64 11.13
N LEU A 257 7.19 -18.33 12.15
CA LEU A 257 7.82 -18.28 13.47
C LEU A 257 9.15 -19.04 13.43
N ALA A 258 10.21 -18.38 13.88
CA ALA A 258 11.55 -18.91 14.00
C ALA A 258 11.98 -18.90 15.47
N GLU A 259 12.52 -20.02 15.93
CA GLU A 259 13.17 -20.13 17.24
C GLU A 259 14.61 -19.64 17.15
N TYR A 260 15.05 -18.84 18.12
CA TYR A 260 16.42 -18.36 18.22
C TYR A 260 16.92 -18.47 19.66
N GLU A 261 18.22 -18.71 19.81
CA GLU A 261 18.88 -18.80 21.12
C GLU A 261 19.25 -17.39 21.61
N CYS A 262 18.58 -16.89 22.66
CA CYS A 262 18.83 -15.56 23.19
C CYS A 262 19.92 -15.53 24.28
N MET A 263 20.13 -16.66 24.97
CA MET A 263 21.21 -16.93 25.91
C MET A 263 21.56 -18.42 25.85
N PRO A 264 22.74 -18.86 26.33
CA PRO A 264 23.11 -20.27 26.30
C PRO A 264 22.03 -21.19 26.90
N ASN A 265 21.43 -22.04 26.06
CA ASN A 265 20.29 -22.94 26.34
C ASN A 265 18.95 -22.25 26.66
N VAL A 266 18.77 -20.99 26.30
CA VAL A 266 17.52 -20.24 26.41
C VAL A 266 17.07 -19.82 25.02
N ASN A 267 15.97 -20.41 24.57
CA ASN A 267 15.38 -20.09 23.28
C ASN A 267 14.19 -19.15 23.45
N ASP A 268 13.97 -18.33 22.46
CA ASP A 268 12.83 -17.43 22.33
C ASP A 268 12.32 -17.50 20.88
N LEU A 269 11.15 -16.91 20.62
CA LEU A 269 10.51 -16.93 19.29
C LEU A 269 10.54 -15.53 18.67
N ALA A 270 10.75 -15.48 17.37
CA ALA A 270 10.61 -14.27 16.58
C ALA A 270 10.04 -14.61 15.20
N LEU A 271 9.51 -13.61 14.51
CA LEU A 271 8.90 -13.72 13.21
C LEU A 271 9.95 -13.50 12.11
N ARG A 272 10.04 -14.43 11.17
CA ARG A 272 10.73 -14.27 9.89
C ARG A 272 9.71 -13.85 8.84
N VAL A 273 9.89 -12.67 8.25
CA VAL A 273 8.98 -12.10 7.24
C VAL A 273 9.12 -12.87 5.91
N GLN A 274 8.02 -13.02 5.16
CA GLN A 274 8.03 -13.73 3.88
C GLN A 274 8.75 -12.94 2.78
N ARG A 275 9.87 -13.47 2.29
CA ARG A 275 10.76 -12.81 1.30
C ARG A 275 10.11 -12.52 -0.05
N GLU A 276 9.20 -13.38 -0.52
CA GLU A 276 8.50 -13.18 -1.80
C GLU A 276 7.69 -11.89 -1.79
N HIS A 277 6.85 -11.69 -0.77
CA HIS A 277 6.07 -10.46 -0.62
C HIS A 277 6.96 -9.23 -0.33
N LEU A 278 8.11 -9.38 0.34
CA LEU A 278 9.08 -8.29 0.49
C LEU A 278 9.71 -7.88 -0.86
N ASN A 279 10.01 -8.84 -1.74
CA ASN A 279 10.51 -8.57 -3.09
C ASN A 279 9.46 -7.75 -3.88
N ASP A 280 8.20 -8.17 -3.84
CA ASP A 280 7.12 -7.44 -4.50
C ASP A 280 6.94 -6.04 -3.90
N THR A 281 7.02 -5.91 -2.58
CA THR A 281 7.00 -4.62 -1.88
C THR A 281 8.08 -3.68 -2.40
N ILE A 282 9.34 -4.14 -2.49
CA ILE A 282 10.47 -3.35 -3.02
C ILE A 282 10.17 -2.90 -4.45
N ARG A 283 9.70 -3.80 -5.32
CA ARG A 283 9.38 -3.47 -6.72
C ARG A 283 8.25 -2.44 -6.83
N ARG A 284 7.20 -2.55 -6.01
CA ARG A 284 6.10 -1.58 -5.98
C ARG A 284 6.57 -0.20 -5.52
N TYR A 285 7.45 -0.14 -4.53
CA TYR A 285 8.01 1.13 -4.09
C TYR A 285 9.00 1.74 -5.07
N ILE A 286 9.75 0.92 -5.80
CA ILE A 286 10.57 1.37 -6.94
C ILE A 286 9.67 2.00 -8.01
N LEU A 287 8.60 1.31 -8.43
CA LEU A 287 7.64 1.83 -9.41
C LEU A 287 7.02 3.15 -8.92
N SER A 288 6.56 3.19 -7.67
CA SER A 288 5.99 4.41 -7.09
C SER A 288 6.98 5.57 -7.12
N MET A 289 8.22 5.38 -6.63
CA MET A 289 9.20 6.46 -6.58
C MET A 289 9.62 6.97 -7.96
N THR A 290 9.74 6.10 -8.97
CA THR A 290 10.14 6.50 -10.33
C THR A 290 8.99 7.12 -11.11
N THR A 291 7.74 6.87 -10.70
CA THR A 291 6.56 7.47 -11.32
C THR A 291 6.12 8.75 -10.61
N LYS A 292 6.64 9.10 -9.42
CA LYS A 292 6.29 10.36 -8.74
C LYS A 292 6.63 11.60 -9.55
N LEU A 293 5.86 12.67 -9.34
CA LEU A 293 6.08 13.97 -9.99
C LEU A 293 7.33 14.67 -9.44
N ASN A 294 7.93 15.55 -10.25
CA ASN A 294 9.07 16.34 -9.80
C ASN A 294 8.67 17.21 -8.60
N GLY A 295 9.51 17.21 -7.55
CA GLY A 295 9.23 17.96 -6.33
C GLY A 295 8.32 17.25 -5.33
N ASP A 296 7.84 16.04 -5.60
CA ASP A 296 7.03 15.26 -4.64
C ASP A 296 7.92 14.76 -3.48
N PRO A 297 7.71 15.24 -2.23
CA PRO A 297 8.53 14.83 -1.09
C PRO A 297 8.29 13.36 -0.71
N ALA A 298 7.17 12.74 -1.12
CA ALA A 298 6.87 11.33 -0.83
C ALA A 298 7.85 10.35 -1.50
N ILE A 299 8.73 10.80 -2.40
CA ILE A 299 9.86 9.99 -2.88
C ILE A 299 10.71 9.47 -1.71
N ILE A 300 10.95 10.30 -0.69
CA ILE A 300 11.72 9.89 0.49
C ILE A 300 11.00 8.79 1.28
N ARG A 301 9.67 8.87 1.38
CA ARG A 301 8.86 7.82 2.00
C ARG A 301 9.04 6.48 1.27
N CYS A 302 8.97 6.47 -0.06
CA CYS A 302 9.21 5.26 -0.84
C CYS A 302 10.61 4.68 -0.59
N ILE A 303 11.64 5.54 -0.52
CA ILE A 303 13.01 5.08 -0.25
C ILE A 303 13.12 4.52 1.17
N HIS A 304 12.51 5.15 2.17
CA HIS A 304 12.47 4.62 3.54
C HIS A 304 11.85 3.22 3.59
N LYS A 305 10.78 2.98 2.82
CA LYS A 305 10.11 1.68 2.74
C LYS A 305 10.95 0.64 2.00
N ILE A 306 11.67 1.02 0.95
CA ILE A 306 12.67 0.14 0.30
C ILE A 306 13.74 -0.25 1.31
N LEU A 307 14.33 0.74 2.01
CA LEU A 307 15.36 0.50 3.02
C LEU A 307 14.88 -0.39 4.17
N GLU A 308 13.65 -0.17 4.66
CA GLU A 308 12.99 -1.08 5.61
C GLU A 308 12.94 -2.52 5.08
N CYS A 309 12.49 -2.71 3.83
CA CYS A 309 12.39 -4.04 3.24
C CYS A 309 13.76 -4.69 3.06
N LEU A 310 14.82 -3.95 2.72
CA LEU A 310 16.18 -4.50 2.63
C LEU A 310 16.68 -5.03 3.98
N VAL A 311 16.34 -4.34 5.07
CA VAL A 311 16.64 -4.79 6.46
C VAL A 311 15.87 -6.07 6.77
N LEU A 312 14.57 -6.09 6.52
CA LEU A 312 13.70 -7.25 6.80
C LEU A 312 14.00 -8.46 5.92
N TYR A 313 14.49 -8.24 4.70
CA TYR A 313 14.85 -9.31 3.77
C TYR A 313 16.05 -10.13 4.30
N GLY A 314 17.00 -9.43 4.93
CA GLY A 314 18.22 -9.98 5.53
C GLY A 314 19.22 -10.52 4.51
N GLY A 315 20.52 -10.47 4.82
CA GLY A 315 21.57 -11.04 3.94
C GLY A 315 21.82 -10.24 2.65
N VAL A 316 21.23 -9.05 2.53
CA VAL A 316 21.44 -8.14 1.39
C VAL A 316 22.85 -7.55 1.47
N HIS A 317 23.56 -7.51 0.36
CA HIS A 317 24.90 -6.94 0.28
C HIS A 317 24.93 -5.44 0.56
N MET A 318 25.99 -5.00 1.22
CA MET A 318 26.20 -3.59 1.57
C MET A 318 26.25 -2.69 0.34
N GLY A 319 26.71 -3.18 -0.82
CA GLY A 319 26.67 -2.42 -2.07
C GLY A 319 25.24 -2.02 -2.49
N ILE A 320 24.29 -2.94 -2.34
CA ILE A 320 22.88 -2.71 -2.69
C ILE A 320 22.22 -1.77 -1.68
N ILE A 321 22.48 -1.97 -0.38
CA ILE A 321 22.01 -1.07 0.69
C ILE A 321 22.54 0.35 0.46
N GLN A 322 23.84 0.47 0.20
CA GLN A 322 24.50 1.77 -0.02
C GLN A 322 23.95 2.51 -1.23
N PHE A 323 23.54 1.79 -2.28
CA PHE A 323 22.91 2.39 -3.45
C PHE A 323 21.60 3.10 -3.09
N PHE A 324 20.64 2.39 -2.50
CA PHE A 324 19.36 2.99 -2.09
C PHE A 324 19.53 4.05 -1.00
N TYR A 325 20.54 3.87 -0.13
CA TYR A 325 20.91 4.87 0.86
C TYR A 325 21.48 6.15 0.23
N SER A 326 22.25 6.02 -0.86
CA SER A 326 22.78 7.17 -1.59
C SER A 326 21.67 7.89 -2.35
N LEU A 327 20.68 7.16 -2.88
CA LEU A 327 19.45 7.76 -3.43
C LEU A 327 18.70 8.57 -2.36
N LYS A 328 18.54 8.05 -1.13
CA LYS A 328 17.96 8.80 0.00
C LYS A 328 18.70 10.13 0.20
N LYS A 329 20.03 10.11 0.30
CA LYS A 329 20.86 11.31 0.48
C LYS A 329 20.72 12.31 -0.67
N TYR A 330 20.69 11.82 -1.91
CA TYR A 330 20.48 12.66 -3.09
C TYR A 330 19.15 13.41 -3.02
N TYR A 331 18.04 12.68 -2.82
CA TYR A 331 16.72 13.30 -2.79
C TYR A 331 16.51 14.21 -1.58
N LEU A 332 17.12 13.92 -0.42
CA LEU A 332 17.11 14.85 0.73
C LEU A 332 17.87 16.16 0.42
N GLY A 333 18.89 16.11 -0.43
CA GLY A 333 19.63 17.30 -0.87
C GLY A 333 18.85 18.15 -1.88
N VAL A 334 18.02 17.52 -2.72
CA VAL A 334 17.25 18.20 -3.77
C VAL A 334 15.86 18.64 -3.30
N LEU A 335 15.25 17.92 -2.35
CA LEU A 335 13.90 18.17 -1.83
C LEU A 335 13.97 18.72 -0.40
N SER A 336 14.04 20.04 -0.24
CA SER A 336 14.13 20.70 1.07
C SER A 336 12.98 20.30 2.02
N ALA A 337 11.74 20.25 1.51
CA ALA A 337 10.54 19.84 2.25
C ALA A 337 10.56 18.35 2.68
N ALA A 338 11.38 17.50 2.06
CA ALA A 338 11.39 16.08 2.39
C ALA A 338 12.11 15.78 3.71
N SER A 339 12.91 16.72 4.23
CA SER A 339 13.57 16.60 5.53
C SER A 339 12.63 16.70 6.73
N GLU A 340 11.43 17.26 6.53
CA GLU A 340 10.41 17.46 7.57
C GLU A 340 9.38 16.32 7.61
N LEU A 341 9.44 15.37 6.67
CA LEU A 341 8.48 14.27 6.61
C LEU A 341 8.65 13.32 7.81
N PRO A 342 7.57 13.07 8.58
CA PRO A 342 7.61 12.05 9.62
C PRO A 342 7.74 10.65 9.01
N PHE A 343 8.28 9.71 9.79
CA PHE A 343 8.20 8.30 9.44
C PHE A 343 6.76 7.80 9.58
N ASP A 344 6.30 7.01 8.61
CA ASP A 344 4.91 6.50 8.61
C ASP A 344 4.64 5.49 9.72
N SER A 345 5.68 4.76 10.15
CA SER A 345 5.55 3.73 11.18
C SER A 345 6.78 3.64 12.07
N LYS A 346 6.58 3.10 13.28
CA LYS A 346 7.66 2.81 14.23
C LYS A 346 8.68 1.84 13.63
N LEU A 347 8.22 0.80 12.93
CA LEU A 347 9.09 -0.18 12.28
C LEU A 347 10.00 0.47 11.22
N THR A 348 9.43 1.30 10.33
CA THR A 348 10.20 2.03 9.32
C THR A 348 11.28 2.89 9.96
N LYS A 349 10.91 3.64 11.01
CA LYS A 349 11.85 4.49 11.76
C LYS A 349 13.01 3.67 12.34
N GLU A 350 12.71 2.54 12.98
CA GLU A 350 13.72 1.68 13.58
C GLU A 350 14.67 1.10 12.51
N CYS A 351 14.15 0.57 11.40
CA CYS A 351 14.95 0.04 10.29
C CYS A 351 15.85 1.11 9.67
N VAL A 352 15.30 2.29 9.36
CA VAL A 352 16.07 3.36 8.72
C VAL A 352 17.13 3.92 9.67
N THR A 353 16.81 4.06 10.96
CA THR A 353 17.79 4.52 11.98
C THR A 353 18.92 3.50 12.15
N LEU A 354 18.62 2.21 12.10
CA LEU A 354 19.64 1.15 12.12
C LEU A 354 20.56 1.26 10.89
N LEU A 355 19.99 1.43 9.70
CA LEU A 355 20.78 1.61 8.48
C LEU A 355 21.60 2.90 8.46
N ASP A 356 21.08 4.00 9.00
CA ASP A 356 21.85 5.25 9.13
C ASP A 356 23.15 5.00 9.93
N LYS A 357 23.09 4.22 11.03
CA LYS A 357 24.28 3.84 11.80
C LYS A 357 25.21 2.91 11.02
N ILE A 358 24.66 1.86 10.40
CA ILE A 358 25.45 0.90 9.61
C ILE A 358 26.18 1.60 8.46
N CYS A 359 25.52 2.48 7.72
CA CYS A 359 26.12 3.22 6.61
C CYS A 359 27.18 4.24 7.09
N GLN A 360 26.98 4.87 8.25
CA GLN A 360 28.00 5.74 8.85
C GLN A 360 29.26 4.96 9.25
N GLU A 361 29.09 3.79 9.87
CA GLU A 361 30.23 2.91 10.20
C GLU A 361 30.89 2.40 8.92
N TRP A 362 30.11 1.97 7.94
CA TRP A 362 30.59 1.50 6.64
C TRP A 362 31.48 2.54 5.94
N ASP A 363 31.10 3.81 5.94
CA ASP A 363 31.88 4.89 5.34
C ASP A 363 33.30 5.00 5.94
N ASN A 364 33.51 4.56 7.18
CA ASN A 364 34.81 4.54 7.85
C ASN A 364 35.67 3.31 7.49
N VAL A 365 35.07 2.18 7.10
CA VAL A 365 35.78 0.91 6.81
C VAL A 365 35.78 0.50 5.34
N LYS A 366 34.99 1.15 4.47
CA LYS A 366 34.84 0.78 3.04
C LYS A 366 36.15 0.74 2.25
N THR A 367 37.18 1.48 2.66
CA THR A 367 38.50 1.46 1.99
C THR A 367 39.26 0.15 2.16
N LYS A 368 38.85 -0.68 3.13
CA LYS A 368 39.52 -1.94 3.49
C LYS A 368 38.70 -3.18 3.13
N SER A 369 37.50 -3.03 2.57
CA SER A 369 36.57 -4.15 2.39
C SER A 369 35.71 -4.00 1.14
N ASN A 370 35.47 -5.11 0.43
CA ASN A 370 34.65 -5.14 -0.78
C ASN A 370 33.15 -5.17 -0.38
N SER A 371 32.38 -4.17 -0.82
CA SER A 371 30.93 -4.04 -0.59
C SER A 371 30.11 -5.22 -1.10
N ARG A 372 30.63 -5.97 -2.08
CA ARG A 372 30.05 -7.19 -2.64
C ARG A 372 30.27 -8.43 -1.78
N LEU A 373 31.18 -8.37 -0.80
CA LEU A 373 31.47 -9.51 0.08
C LEU A 373 30.82 -9.37 1.45
N ILE A 374 30.35 -8.17 1.80
CA ILE A 374 29.77 -7.88 3.12
C ILE A 374 28.25 -7.82 2.98
N GLN A 375 27.57 -8.63 3.76
CA GLN A 375 26.12 -8.74 3.80
C GLN A 375 25.60 -8.21 5.14
N SER A 376 24.41 -7.61 5.09
CA SER A 376 23.64 -7.33 6.30
C SER A 376 23.30 -8.63 7.03
N PRO A 377 23.24 -8.61 8.37
CA PRO A 377 22.82 -9.77 9.13
C PRO A 377 21.37 -10.14 8.82
N GLN A 378 20.99 -11.37 9.16
CA GLN A 378 19.58 -11.77 9.12
C GLN A 378 18.85 -11.13 10.30
N ILE A 379 17.63 -10.67 10.06
CA ILE A 379 16.82 -9.98 11.08
C ILE A 379 15.49 -10.72 11.24
N LEU A 380 15.12 -10.97 12.50
CA LEU A 380 13.79 -11.42 12.88
C LEU A 380 13.06 -10.32 13.63
N LEU A 381 11.73 -10.34 13.59
CA LEU A 381 10.87 -9.39 14.28
C LEU A 381 10.30 -10.00 15.56
N LYS A 382 10.48 -9.35 16.71
CA LYS A 382 9.77 -9.77 17.95
C LYS A 382 8.32 -9.32 17.97
N SER A 383 8.02 -8.17 17.35
CA SER A 383 6.66 -7.68 17.14
C SER A 383 6.49 -7.17 15.72
N MET A 384 5.24 -7.08 15.26
CA MET A 384 4.92 -6.51 13.93
C MET A 384 5.25 -5.01 13.83
N PHE A 385 5.40 -4.33 14.97
CA PHE A 385 5.54 -2.88 15.05
C PHE A 385 6.94 -2.40 15.46
N GLY A 386 7.94 -3.29 15.42
CA GLY A 386 9.33 -3.01 15.78
C GLY A 386 9.84 -3.91 16.90
N GLU A 387 11.16 -3.86 17.14
CA GLU A 387 12.00 -4.82 17.88
C GLU A 387 12.62 -5.93 17.02
N PHE A 388 13.93 -5.80 16.82
CA PHE A 388 14.73 -6.71 16.00
C PHE A 388 15.49 -7.73 16.84
N VAL A 389 15.61 -8.93 16.30
CA VAL A 389 16.62 -9.92 16.68
C VAL A 389 17.61 -10.03 15.53
N ILE A 390 18.86 -9.68 15.79
CA ILE A 390 19.97 -9.86 14.84
C ILE A 390 20.46 -11.30 15.00
N VAL A 391 20.51 -12.05 13.90
CA VAL A 391 20.91 -13.47 13.91
C VAL A 391 22.28 -13.62 13.27
N ASP A 392 23.20 -14.25 14.02
CA ASP A 392 24.62 -14.40 13.63
C ASP A 392 24.84 -15.50 12.56
N GLU A 393 24.02 -16.56 12.53
CA GLU A 393 24.16 -17.67 11.57
C GLU A 393 23.03 -17.69 10.51
N VAL A 394 23.44 -17.74 9.25
CA VAL A 394 22.55 -17.77 8.08
C VAL A 394 22.01 -19.18 7.87
N PHE A 395 20.69 -19.36 7.96
CA PHE A 395 20.03 -20.61 7.56
C PHE A 395 19.55 -20.51 6.11
N ASP A 396 20.03 -21.39 5.23
CA ASP A 396 19.68 -21.43 3.80
C ASP A 396 18.36 -22.20 3.57
N GLU A 397 17.44 -21.57 2.84
CA GLU A 397 16.11 -22.10 2.49
C GLU A 397 16.17 -23.20 1.41
N ASN A 398 17.29 -23.33 0.68
CA ASN A 398 17.37 -24.17 -0.52
C ASN A 398 17.71 -25.65 -0.29
N ARG A 399 17.73 -26.12 0.96
CA ARG A 399 17.79 -27.56 1.28
C ARG A 399 16.62 -27.97 2.19
N PRO A 400 15.43 -28.19 1.58
CA PRO A 400 14.26 -28.69 2.25
C PRO A 400 14.38 -30.22 2.40
N LEU A 401 15.23 -30.70 3.30
CA LEU A 401 15.07 -32.08 3.75
C LEU A 401 13.95 -32.09 4.79
N GLU A 402 12.76 -32.35 4.24
CA GLU A 402 11.60 -32.96 4.89
C GLU A 402 10.76 -32.03 5.79
N HIS A 403 9.44 -32.18 5.70
CA HIS A 403 8.41 -31.67 6.63
C HIS A 403 7.56 -30.44 6.25
N HIS A 404 7.43 -30.08 4.98
CA HIS A 404 6.42 -29.09 4.57
C HIS A 404 4.98 -29.63 4.42
N HIS A 405 4.65 -30.84 4.92
CA HIS A 405 3.24 -31.25 5.00
C HIS A 405 2.77 -31.85 6.34
N ASP A 406 3.66 -32.20 7.27
CA ASP A 406 3.28 -32.84 8.55
C ASP A 406 3.40 -31.93 9.78
N LEU A 407 4.24 -30.89 9.78
CA LEU A 407 4.49 -30.06 10.99
C LEU A 407 3.25 -29.27 11.47
N SER A 408 2.37 -28.83 10.57
CA SER A 408 1.11 -28.16 10.92
C SER A 408 0.10 -29.10 11.62
N ILE A 409 0.15 -30.40 11.30
CA ILE A 409 -0.75 -31.43 11.86
C ILE A 409 -0.10 -32.13 13.08
N MET A 410 1.24 -32.18 13.16
CA MET A 410 1.98 -32.75 14.29
C MET A 410 2.13 -31.79 15.48
N LEU A 411 2.33 -30.48 15.25
CA LEU A 411 2.55 -29.51 16.33
C LEU A 411 1.28 -29.21 17.14
N SER A 412 0.10 -29.51 16.60
CA SER A 412 -1.17 -29.46 17.34
C SER A 412 -1.40 -30.68 18.24
N SER A 413 -0.60 -31.75 18.14
CA SER A 413 -0.87 -33.02 18.83
C SER A 413 0.24 -33.58 19.74
N MET A 414 1.47 -33.05 19.74
CA MET A 414 2.55 -33.66 20.54
C MET A 414 3.33 -32.68 21.43
N LYS A 415 3.02 -32.72 22.73
CA LYS A 415 3.96 -32.40 23.82
C LYS A 415 5.15 -33.36 23.72
N LEU A 416 6.34 -32.90 23.30
CA LEU A 416 7.68 -33.24 23.85
C LEU A 416 8.86 -32.95 22.88
N LYS A 417 9.92 -32.38 23.46
CA LYS A 417 11.36 -32.44 23.15
C LYS A 417 11.79 -33.13 21.84
N VAL A 418 12.41 -32.37 20.92
CA VAL A 418 13.45 -32.91 20.01
C VAL A 418 14.58 -31.89 19.82
N LYS A 419 15.80 -32.35 20.10
CA LYS A 419 17.09 -31.74 19.75
C LYS A 419 17.36 -31.96 18.27
N HIS A 420 17.75 -30.94 17.52
CA HIS A 420 18.50 -31.15 16.28
C HIS A 420 19.84 -30.42 16.28
N LYS A 421 20.86 -31.20 15.91
CA LYS A 421 22.27 -30.84 15.83
C LYS A 421 22.51 -29.92 14.63
N TRP A 422 23.16 -28.81 14.93
CA TRP A 422 23.74 -27.85 14.00
C TRP A 422 25.01 -28.44 13.40
N LEU A 423 25.12 -28.50 12.07
CA LEU A 423 26.35 -28.52 11.27
C LEU A 423 25.99 -28.69 9.79
N GLY A 424 25.90 -27.56 9.07
CA GLY A 424 25.91 -27.52 7.60
C GLY A 424 27.25 -26.97 7.11
N GLU A 425 27.88 -27.67 6.16
CA GLU A 425 29.21 -27.35 5.63
C GLU A 425 29.27 -26.01 4.87
N ALA A 426 30.38 -25.28 5.05
CA ALA A 426 30.65 -23.92 4.56
C ALA A 426 30.63 -23.70 3.03
N HIS A 427 30.34 -24.72 2.21
CA HIS A 427 30.26 -24.59 0.76
C HIS A 427 28.98 -23.90 0.26
N THR A 428 27.90 -23.92 1.06
CA THR A 428 26.61 -23.28 0.74
C THR A 428 26.63 -21.76 0.82
N PHE A 429 27.50 -21.18 1.66
CA PHE A 429 27.55 -19.73 1.87
C PHE A 429 27.91 -18.93 0.60
N LYS A 430 28.78 -19.48 -0.27
CA LYS A 430 29.20 -18.77 -1.49
C LYS A 430 28.11 -18.74 -2.57
N GLU A 431 27.38 -19.83 -2.74
CA GLU A 431 26.26 -19.91 -3.70
C GLU A 431 25.09 -19.04 -3.23
N TYR A 432 24.74 -19.12 -1.94
CA TYR A 432 23.76 -18.24 -1.31
C TYR A 432 24.13 -16.76 -1.47
N SER A 433 25.37 -16.38 -1.15
CA SER A 433 25.85 -15.00 -1.32
C SER A 433 25.79 -14.53 -2.78
N ASN A 434 26.13 -15.38 -3.75
CA ASN A 434 25.99 -15.03 -5.17
C ASN A 434 24.53 -14.82 -5.59
N SER A 435 23.60 -15.66 -5.08
CA SER A 435 22.16 -15.54 -5.36
C SER A 435 21.60 -14.25 -4.77
N MET A 436 21.93 -13.93 -3.51
CA MET A 436 21.55 -12.68 -2.85
C MET A 436 22.08 -11.44 -3.59
N TRP A 437 23.30 -11.50 -4.11
CA TRP A 437 23.86 -10.42 -4.94
C TRP A 437 23.05 -10.23 -6.22
N LYS A 438 22.68 -11.33 -6.88
CA LYS A 438 21.89 -11.28 -8.11
C LYS A 438 20.52 -10.64 -7.86
N ILE A 439 19.81 -11.08 -6.82
CA ILE A 439 18.51 -10.53 -6.43
C ILE A 439 18.63 -9.03 -6.14
N GLY A 440 19.65 -8.63 -5.35
CA GLY A 440 19.89 -7.23 -5.05
C GLY A 440 20.16 -6.38 -6.29
N MET A 441 20.96 -6.90 -7.23
CA MET A 441 21.20 -6.23 -8.51
C MET A 441 19.97 -6.16 -9.39
N GLU A 442 19.07 -7.15 -9.34
CA GLU A 442 17.78 -7.08 -10.05
C GLU A 442 16.95 -5.89 -9.58
N TRP A 443 16.95 -5.54 -8.28
CA TRP A 443 16.29 -4.34 -7.78
C TRP A 443 16.92 -3.04 -8.29
N VAL A 444 18.25 -2.98 -8.30
CA VAL A 444 18.99 -1.79 -8.78
C VAL A 444 18.74 -1.58 -10.29
N VAL A 445 18.83 -2.64 -11.08
CA VAL A 445 18.56 -2.60 -12.53
C VAL A 445 17.11 -2.24 -12.78
N PHE A 446 16.17 -2.86 -12.05
CA PHE A 446 14.75 -2.54 -12.18
C PHE A 446 14.46 -1.06 -11.85
N TRP A 447 15.08 -0.51 -10.80
CA TRP A 447 14.99 0.93 -10.51
C TRP A 447 15.51 1.77 -11.67
N LYS A 448 16.65 1.41 -12.24
CA LYS A 448 17.26 2.14 -13.35
C LYS A 448 16.34 2.16 -14.56
N ASP A 449 15.81 0.99 -14.92
CA ASP A 449 14.93 0.82 -16.07
C ASP A 449 13.65 1.64 -15.87
N CYS A 450 13.00 1.51 -14.71
CA CYS A 450 11.81 2.29 -14.38
C CYS A 450 12.08 3.81 -14.35
N TYR A 451 13.24 4.24 -13.86
CA TYR A 451 13.59 5.66 -13.84
C TYR A 451 13.76 6.21 -15.26
N ILE A 452 14.49 5.50 -16.13
CA ILE A 452 14.68 5.89 -17.53
C ILE A 452 13.35 5.93 -18.26
N ASP A 453 12.48 4.95 -18.07
CA ASP A 453 11.16 4.91 -18.71
C ASP A 453 10.27 6.12 -18.34
N ASN A 454 10.42 6.67 -17.12
CA ASN A 454 9.58 7.78 -16.62
C ASN A 454 10.23 9.17 -16.68
N HIS A 455 11.56 9.25 -16.83
CA HIS A 455 12.33 10.49 -16.78
C HIS A 455 13.30 10.69 -17.95
N GLU A 456 13.35 9.75 -18.89
CA GLU A 456 14.19 9.71 -20.10
C GLU A 456 15.70 9.55 -19.84
N GLU A 457 16.27 10.34 -18.91
CA GLU A 457 17.70 10.37 -18.63
C GLU A 457 18.01 10.39 -17.13
N LEU A 458 19.09 9.71 -16.76
CA LEU A 458 19.61 9.72 -15.39
C LEU A 458 20.45 10.98 -15.15
N PRO A 459 20.19 11.73 -14.06
CA PRO A 459 21.10 12.78 -13.59
C PRO A 459 22.52 12.24 -13.39
N LEU A 460 23.54 13.08 -13.63
CA LEU A 460 24.95 12.69 -13.50
C LEU A 460 25.28 12.11 -12.12
N GLU A 461 24.69 12.68 -11.06
CA GLU A 461 24.84 12.20 -9.69
C GLU A 461 24.27 10.79 -9.51
N MET A 462 23.15 10.47 -10.16
CA MET A 462 22.58 9.12 -10.13
C MET A 462 23.40 8.12 -10.95
N ILE A 463 24.00 8.56 -12.07
CA ILE A 463 24.95 7.74 -12.84
C ILE A 463 26.17 7.41 -11.97
N GLN A 464 26.69 8.36 -11.21
CA GLN A 464 27.80 8.13 -10.28
C GLN A 464 27.43 7.16 -9.16
N ILE A 465 26.22 7.27 -8.60
CA ILE A 465 25.71 6.33 -7.60
C ILE A 465 25.60 4.91 -8.18
N PHE A 466 25.09 4.77 -9.41
CA PHE A 466 24.95 3.48 -10.08
C PHE A 466 26.30 2.85 -10.41
N ASN A 467 27.26 3.63 -10.93
CA ASN A 467 28.60 3.15 -11.26
C ASN A 467 29.46 2.85 -10.02
N GLY A 468 29.02 3.28 -8.84
CA GLY A 468 29.70 3.06 -7.57
C GLY A 468 29.39 1.70 -6.90
N ILE A 469 28.52 0.88 -7.49
CA ILE A 469 28.18 -0.47 -7.00
C ILE A 469 29.24 -1.51 -7.37
#